data_AF-A0AAE3AD55-F1
#
_entry.id   AF-A0AAE3AD55-F1
#
_cell.length_a   1.000
_cell.length_b   1.000
_cell.length_c   1.000
_cell.angle_alpha   90.00
_cell.angle_beta   90.00
_cell.angle_gamma   90.00
#
_symmetry.space_group_name_H-M   'P 1'
#
loop_
_entity.id
_entity.type
_entity.pdbx_description
1 polymer ?
#
loop_
_entity_poly.entity_id
_entity_poly.type
_entity_poly.pdbx_seq_one_letter_code
_entity_poly.pdbx_strand_id
1 'polypeptide(L)'
;MYNRYIRNDNGVYDRVPQQETAPPPRPEPRTQPPPPPPRPGPPPPGPEPAPPPPPAPERQFLNRLLAKLHLGDMDAGDLLLLLILFFLFYQKADEEVLIAIGLLLIL
;
A
#
# COMPACT_ATOMS: atom_id res chain seq x y z
N MET A 1 -19.61 -25.38 -18.89
CA MET A 1 -19.54 -25.08 -17.45
C MET A 1 -18.27 -24.29 -17.19
N TYR A 2 -18.36 -23.15 -16.51
CA TYR A 2 -17.19 -22.41 -16.06
C TYR A 2 -17.26 -22.27 -14.54
N ASN A 3 -16.10 -22.26 -13.91
CA ASN A 3 -16.02 -22.12 -12.47
C ASN A 3 -16.23 -20.65 -12.11
N ARG A 4 -17.29 -20.36 -11.35
CA ARG A 4 -17.55 -19.02 -10.83
C ARG A 4 -16.77 -18.82 -9.54
N TYR A 5 -15.97 -17.77 -9.50
CA TYR A 5 -15.25 -17.35 -8.30
C TYR A 5 -15.76 -16.00 -7.83
N ILE A 6 -15.90 -15.83 -6.52
CA ILE A 6 -16.36 -14.57 -5.91
C ILE A 6 -15.30 -14.12 -4.92
N ARG A 7 -14.91 -12.85 -5.00
CA ARG A 7 -13.94 -12.23 -4.11
C ARG A 7 -14.60 -11.98 -2.76
N ASN A 8 -14.06 -12.57 -1.71
CA ASN A 8 -14.47 -12.28 -0.34
C ASN A 8 -13.79 -10.99 0.17
N ASP A 9 -14.25 -10.49 1.31
CA ASP A 9 -13.82 -9.18 1.86
C ASP A 9 -12.33 -9.17 2.24
N ASN A 10 -11.74 -10.35 2.46
CA ASN A 10 -10.31 -10.56 2.69
C ASN A 10 -9.50 -10.63 1.39
N GLY A 11 -10.15 -10.47 0.24
CA GLY A 11 -9.53 -10.45 -1.09
C GLY A 11 -9.21 -11.82 -1.68
N VAL A 12 -9.61 -12.91 -1.03
CA VAL A 12 -9.46 -14.29 -1.50
C VAL A 12 -10.65 -14.69 -2.36
N TYR A 13 -10.45 -15.57 -3.35
CA TYR A 13 -11.49 -16.01 -4.27
C TYR A 13 -12.03 -17.38 -3.90
N ASP A 14 -13.31 -17.45 -3.54
CA ASP A 14 -14.01 -18.70 -3.24
C ASP A 14 -14.77 -19.21 -4.48
N ARG A 15 -14.66 -20.51 -4.76
CA ARG A 15 -15.38 -21.15 -5.87
C ARG A 15 -16.83 -21.38 -5.45
N VAL A 16 -17.76 -20.78 -6.18
CA VAL A 16 -19.18 -21.00 -5.98
C VAL A 16 -19.64 -22.16 -6.86
N PRO A 17 -20.20 -23.23 -6.28
CA PRO A 17 -20.83 -24.29 -7.05
C PRO A 17 -21.90 -23.66 -7.96
N GLN A 18 -21.78 -23.89 -9.25
CA GLN A 18 -22.78 -23.46 -10.21
C GLN A 18 -24.08 -24.21 -9.87
N GLN A 19 -25.06 -23.53 -9.23
CA GLN A 19 -26.44 -24.01 -9.24
C GLN A 19 -26.89 -23.92 -10.69
N GLU A 20 -26.70 -25.03 -11.40
CA GLU A 20 -27.22 -25.24 -12.73
C GLU A 20 -28.74 -25.12 -12.63
N THR A 21 -29.32 -24.09 -13.25
CA THR A 21 -30.76 -23.97 -13.44
C THR A 21 -31.23 -25.19 -14.24
N ALA A 22 -31.68 -26.23 -13.53
CA ALA A 22 -32.17 -27.45 -14.15
C ALA A 22 -33.67 -27.31 -14.52
N PRO A 23 -34.13 -27.95 -15.63
CA PRO A 23 -35.53 -27.98 -16.07
C PRO A 23 -36.46 -28.67 -15.03
N PRO A 24 -37.80 -28.60 -15.16
CA PRO A 24 -38.73 -28.95 -14.07
C PRO A 24 -38.57 -30.42 -13.62
N PRO A 25 -38.80 -30.72 -12.32
CA PRO A 25 -38.39 -31.99 -11.73
C PRO A 25 -39.32 -33.15 -12.12
N ARG A 26 -38.72 -34.30 -12.46
CA ARG A 26 -39.37 -35.63 -12.45
C ARG A 26 -39.48 -36.11 -10.99
N PRO A 27 -40.52 -36.90 -10.59
CA PRO A 27 -40.68 -37.30 -9.20
C PRO A 27 -39.55 -38.24 -8.75
N GLU A 28 -38.72 -37.80 -7.81
CA GLU A 28 -37.67 -38.63 -7.20
C GLU A 28 -38.12 -39.24 -5.85
N PRO A 29 -37.60 -40.41 -5.46
CA PRO A 29 -37.90 -41.07 -4.19
C PRO A 29 -37.35 -40.25 -3.03
N ARG A 30 -38.06 -40.24 -1.89
CA ARG A 30 -37.74 -39.46 -0.68
C ARG A 30 -36.28 -39.61 -0.24
N THR A 31 -35.44 -38.66 -0.64
CA THR A 31 -34.09 -38.47 -0.14
C THR A 31 -34.17 -37.79 1.22
N GLN A 32 -33.61 -38.42 2.25
CA GLN A 32 -33.39 -37.77 3.53
C GLN A 32 -32.47 -36.55 3.30
N PRO A 33 -32.71 -35.41 3.98
CA PRO A 33 -31.83 -34.26 3.84
C PRO A 33 -30.41 -34.66 4.25
N PRO A 34 -29.37 -34.28 3.47
CA PRO A 34 -28.00 -34.48 3.90
C PRO A 34 -27.77 -33.73 5.23
N PRO A 35 -26.93 -34.29 6.13
CA PRO A 35 -26.60 -33.60 7.38
C PRO A 35 -26.03 -32.21 7.08
N PRO A 36 -26.30 -31.21 7.94
CA PRO A 36 -25.75 -29.88 7.76
C PRO A 36 -24.21 -29.96 7.72
N PRO A 37 -23.54 -29.18 6.85
CA PRO A 37 -22.10 -29.14 6.83
C PRO A 37 -21.58 -28.70 8.20
N PRO A 38 -20.46 -29.26 8.68
CA PRO A 38 -19.84 -28.82 9.93
C PRO A 38 -19.60 -27.30 9.85
N ARG A 39 -19.98 -26.58 10.92
CA ARG A 39 -19.71 -25.14 11.01
C ARG A 39 -18.20 -24.94 10.84
N PRO A 40 -17.77 -24.02 9.96
CA PRO A 40 -16.37 -23.59 9.93
C PRO A 40 -15.98 -23.19 11.35
N GLY A 41 -14.91 -23.80 11.88
CA GLY A 41 -14.34 -23.37 13.14
C GLY A 41 -13.96 -21.88 13.05
N PRO A 42 -13.80 -21.19 14.20
CA PRO A 42 -13.28 -19.84 14.18
C PRO A 42 -11.97 -19.82 13.37
N PRO A 43 -11.76 -18.83 12.49
CA PRO A 43 -10.50 -18.72 11.77
C PRO A 43 -9.36 -18.69 12.80
N PRO A 44 -8.23 -19.38 12.53
CA PRO A 44 -7.07 -19.25 13.40
C PRO A 44 -6.70 -17.76 13.53
N PRO A 45 -6.20 -17.32 14.69
CA PRO A 45 -5.68 -15.96 14.83
C PRO A 45 -4.75 -15.66 13.65
N GLY A 46 -5.06 -14.61 12.89
CA GLY A 46 -4.21 -14.18 11.80
C GLY A 46 -2.81 -13.88 12.31
N PRO A 47 -1.75 -14.12 11.52
CA PRO A 47 -0.40 -13.77 11.93
C PRO A 47 -0.36 -12.29 12.34
N GLU A 48 0.21 -12.03 13.51
CA GLU A 48 0.41 -10.69 14.04
C GLU A 48 1.17 -9.85 12.99
N PRO A 49 0.78 -8.58 12.73
CA PRO A 49 1.49 -7.72 11.80
C PRO A 49 2.97 -7.71 12.18
N ALA A 50 3.84 -8.12 11.25
CA ALA A 50 5.28 -8.08 11.49
C ALA A 50 5.69 -6.65 11.85
N PRO A 51 6.62 -6.47 12.81
CA PRO A 51 7.10 -5.15 13.17
C PRO A 51 7.69 -4.44 11.93
N PRO A 52 7.53 -3.12 11.82
CA PRO A 52 8.07 -2.38 10.70
C PRO A 52 9.58 -2.61 10.60
N PRO A 53 10.14 -2.74 9.37
CA PRO A 53 11.56 -2.94 9.19
C PRO A 53 12.33 -1.75 9.81
N PRO A 54 13.53 -2.01 10.37
CA PRO A 54 14.36 -0.93 10.90
C PRO A 54 14.68 0.09 9.80
N PRO A 55 14.79 1.38 10.13
CA PRO A 55 15.11 2.41 9.15
C PRO A 55 16.46 2.11 8.49
N ALA A 56 16.53 2.29 7.17
CA ALA A 56 17.77 2.10 6.43
C ALA A 56 18.91 2.96 7.00
N PRO A 57 20.15 2.45 7.06
CA PRO A 57 21.28 3.17 7.63
C PRO A 57 21.55 4.51 6.92
N GLU A 58 21.28 4.58 5.61
CA GLU A 58 21.39 5.82 4.82
C GLU A 58 20.43 6.90 5.31
N ARG A 59 19.18 6.54 5.62
CA ARG A 59 18.19 7.47 6.18
C ARG A 59 18.63 7.98 7.54
N GLN A 60 19.26 7.13 8.36
CA GLN A 60 19.80 7.55 9.66
C GLN A 60 21.00 8.50 9.52
N PHE A 61 21.79 8.36 8.46
CA PHE A 61 22.88 9.29 8.16
C PHE A 61 22.34 10.65 7.69
N LEU A 62 21.41 10.64 6.73
CA LEU A 62 20.76 11.85 6.23
C LEU A 62 20.05 12.60 7.36
N ASN A 63 19.27 11.92 8.19
CA ASN A 63 18.60 12.53 9.33
C ASN A 63 19.59 13.16 10.32
N ARG A 64 20.76 12.55 10.53
CA ARG A 64 21.81 13.15 11.38
C ARG A 64 22.45 14.38 10.74
N LEU A 65 22.61 14.41 9.43
CA LEU A 65 23.08 15.60 8.72
C LEU A 65 22.05 16.72 8.76
N LEU A 66 20.78 16.41 8.49
CA LEU A 66 19.68 17.37 8.57
C LEU A 66 19.54 17.94 9.99
N ALA A 67 19.63 17.09 11.02
CA ALA A 67 19.62 17.54 12.41
C ALA A 67 20.80 18.47 12.73
N LYS A 68 22.01 18.15 12.26
CA LYS A 68 23.20 19.02 12.45
C LYS A 68 23.07 20.37 11.74
N LEU A 69 22.41 20.39 10.59
CA LEU A 69 22.19 21.60 9.80
C LEU A 69 20.91 22.34 10.22
N HIS A 70 20.23 21.89 11.28
CA HIS A 70 18.95 22.44 11.74
C HIS A 70 17.85 22.44 10.65
N LEU A 71 17.94 21.49 9.70
CA LEU A 71 16.99 21.30 8.59
C LEU A 71 15.96 20.19 8.87
N GLY A 72 15.90 19.69 10.11
CA GLY A 72 15.03 18.57 10.46
C GLY A 72 13.53 18.90 10.44
N ASP A 73 13.18 20.16 10.72
CA ASP A 73 11.80 20.65 10.78
C ASP A 73 11.38 21.44 9.51
N MET A 74 12.27 21.54 8.54
CA MET A 74 12.06 22.33 7.32
C MET A 74 11.27 21.52 6.29
N ASP A 75 10.42 22.18 5.50
CA ASP A 75 9.52 21.50 4.58
C ASP A 75 10.29 20.74 3.50
N ALA A 76 9.74 19.60 3.07
CA ALA A 76 10.35 18.80 2.01
C ALA A 76 10.53 19.60 0.70
N GLY A 77 9.63 20.56 0.45
CA GLY A 77 9.74 21.51 -0.65
C GLY A 77 10.99 22.36 -0.51
N ASP A 78 11.19 22.99 0.64
CA ASP A 78 12.33 23.86 0.87
C ASP A 78 13.66 23.10 0.88
N LEU A 79 13.70 21.87 1.41
CA LEU A 79 14.87 20.99 1.31
C LEU A 79 15.21 20.70 -0.16
N LEU A 80 14.18 20.43 -0.97
CA LEU A 80 14.36 20.20 -2.40
C LEU A 80 14.82 21.47 -3.11
N LEU A 81 14.23 22.63 -2.80
CA LEU A 81 14.66 23.93 -3.30
C LEU A 81 16.11 24.22 -2.93
N LEU A 82 16.52 23.94 -1.70
CA LEU A 82 17.91 24.12 -1.25
C LEU A 82 18.87 23.17 -1.97
N LEU A 83 18.45 21.92 -2.22
CA LEU A 83 19.22 20.96 -3.02
C LEU A 83 19.35 21.41 -4.48
N ILE A 84 18.28 21.91 -5.07
CA ILE A 84 18.26 22.45 -6.44
C ILE A 84 19.14 23.71 -6.50
N LEU A 85 18.99 24.64 -5.55
CA LEU A 85 19.79 25.86 -5.45
C LEU A 85 21.28 25.52 -5.35
N PHE A 86 21.64 24.55 -4.50
CA PHE A 86 23.00 24.04 -4.37
C PHE A 86 23.52 23.45 -5.69
N PHE A 87 22.71 22.64 -6.37
CA PHE A 87 23.07 22.01 -7.63
C PHE A 87 23.27 23.02 -8.77
N LEU A 88 22.39 24.03 -8.85
CA LEU A 88 22.49 25.13 -9.80
C LEU A 88 23.73 25.98 -9.54
N PHE A 89 24.01 26.28 -8.27
CA PHE A 89 25.23 26.99 -7.88
C PHE A 89 26.50 26.19 -8.22
N TYR A 90 26.49 24.88 -7.95
CA TYR A 90 27.62 23.99 -8.28
C TYR A 90 27.90 23.93 -9.78
N GLN A 91 26.87 23.92 -10.60
CA GLN A 91 26.99 23.91 -12.07
C GLN A 91 27.20 25.30 -12.69
N LYS A 92 27.21 26.37 -11.90
CA LYS A 92 27.23 27.76 -12.39
C LYS A 92 26.12 28.06 -13.40
N ALA A 93 24.89 27.70 -13.02
CA ALA A 93 23.70 28.05 -13.79
C ALA A 93 23.45 29.57 -13.79
N ASP A 94 22.48 30.01 -14.59
CA ASP A 94 22.13 31.42 -14.77
C ASP A 94 21.78 32.12 -13.44
N GLU A 95 22.40 33.27 -13.20
CA GLU A 95 22.28 34.01 -11.94
C GLU A 95 20.83 34.41 -11.64
N GLU A 96 20.05 34.70 -12.69
CA GLU A 96 18.63 35.02 -12.58
C GLU A 96 17.82 33.86 -11.99
N VAL A 97 18.16 32.61 -12.37
CA VAL A 97 17.49 31.42 -11.85
C VAL A 97 17.89 31.17 -10.40
N LEU A 98 19.18 31.35 -10.06
CA LEU A 98 19.64 31.23 -8.67
C LEU A 98 18.94 32.26 -7.77
N ILE A 99 18.80 33.50 -8.24
CA ILE A 99 18.11 34.56 -7.50
C ILE A 99 16.62 34.24 -7.38
N ALA A 100 15.96 33.82 -8.45
CA ALA A 100 14.53 33.47 -8.41
C ALA A 100 14.24 32.33 -7.42
N ILE A 101 15.03 31.27 -7.44
CA ILE A 101 14.90 30.13 -6.52
C ILE A 101 15.30 30.55 -5.10
N GLY A 102 16.34 31.37 -4.93
CA GLY A 102 16.75 31.90 -3.63
C GLY A 102 15.69 32.80 -2.98
N LEU A 103 15.00 33.62 -3.77
CA LEU A 103 13.88 34.44 -3.31
C LEU A 103 12.65 33.59 -2.98
N LEU A 104 12.38 32.54 -3.76
CA LEU A 104 11.29 31.60 -3.49
C LEU A 104 11.48 30.85 -2.16
N LEU A 105 12.73 30.62 -1.74
CA LEU A 105 13.05 29.94 -0.47
C LEU A 105 12.75 30.80 0.78
N ILE A 106 12.70 32.13 0.63
CA ILE A 106 12.47 33.06 1.75
C ILE A 106 11.05 33.64 1.78
N LEU A 107 10.24 33.35 0.75
CA LEU A 107 8.91 33.91 0.55
C LEU A 107 7.84 33.06 1.25
#